data_AF-A0A1B6H0B1-F1
#
_entry.id   AF-A0A1B6H0B1-F1
#
_cell.length_a   1.000
_cell.length_b   1.000
_cell.length_c   1.000
_cell.angle_alpha   90.00
_cell.angle_beta   90.00
_cell.angle_gamma   90.00
#
_symmetry.space_group_name_H-M   'P 1'
#
loop_
_entity.id
_entity.type
_entity.pdbx_description
1 polymer ?
#
loop_
_entity_poly.entity_id
_entity_poly.type
_entity_poly.pdbx_seq_one_letter_code
_entity_poly.pdbx_strand_id
1 'polypeptide(L)'
;RMEESKALFKTIITYPWFQHSSVILFLNKKDLLEEKIMYSHLVDYFPEYDGPKQDHIRAREFILQVYLKENPDPERMCYSHFTAATDTENIKLVFCAVKDTIMQSALKEFNLA
;
A
#
# COMPACT_ATOMS: atom_id res chain seq x y z
N ARG A 1 -2.57 8.14 -14.62
CA ARG A 1 -1.53 7.31 -13.97
C ARG A 1 -1.90 6.83 -12.57
N MET A 2 -2.07 7.69 -11.54
CA MET A 2 -2.43 7.18 -10.20
C MET A 2 -3.85 6.57 -10.15
N GLU A 3 -4.80 7.17 -10.88
CA GLU A 3 -6.14 6.61 -11.04
C GLU A 3 -6.12 5.23 -11.72
N GLU A 4 -5.32 5.09 -12.77
CA GLU A 4 -5.12 3.81 -13.48
C GLU A 4 -4.54 2.74 -12.55
N SER A 5 -3.49 3.07 -11.78
CA SER A 5 -2.89 2.12 -10.84
C SER A 5 -3.83 1.77 -9.69
N LYS A 6 -4.66 2.72 -9.23
CA LYS A 6 -5.73 2.45 -8.25
C LYS A 6 -6.78 1.51 -8.82
N ALA A 7 -7.25 1.73 -10.05
CA ALA A 7 -8.22 0.86 -10.71
C ALA A 7 -7.67 -0.57 -10.91
N LEU A 8 -6.39 -0.68 -11.29
CA LEU A 8 -5.71 -1.98 -11.39
C LEU A 8 -5.61 -2.66 -10.02
N PHE A 9 -5.20 -1.93 -8.98
CA PHE A 9 -5.12 -2.46 -7.62
C PHE A 9 -6.48 -2.97 -7.14
N LYS A 10 -7.54 -2.18 -7.31
CA LYS A 10 -8.92 -2.57 -7.03
C LYS A 10 -9.29 -3.87 -7.73
N THR A 11 -8.95 -3.99 -9.02
CA THR A 11 -9.23 -5.20 -9.81
C THR A 11 -8.51 -6.43 -9.23
N ILE A 12 -7.23 -6.30 -8.87
CA ILE A 12 -6.44 -7.41 -8.31
C ILE A 12 -6.95 -7.81 -6.92
N ILE A 13 -7.20 -6.84 -6.04
CA ILE A 13 -7.60 -7.11 -4.66
C ILE A 13 -9.03 -7.64 -4.54
N THR A 14 -9.91 -7.32 -5.50
CA THR A 14 -11.28 -7.85 -5.56
C THR A 14 -11.38 -9.17 -6.33
N TYR A 15 -10.31 -9.61 -7.00
CA TYR A 15 -10.36 -10.80 -7.84
C TYR A 15 -10.53 -12.07 -7.00
N PRO A 16 -11.54 -12.92 -7.27
CA PRO A 16 -11.84 -14.10 -6.44
C PRO A 16 -10.65 -15.04 -6.25
N TRP A 17 -9.84 -15.20 -7.31
CA TRP A 17 -8.67 -16.08 -7.33
C TRP A 17 -7.56 -15.65 -6.37
N PHE A 18 -7.57 -14.40 -5.90
CA PHE A 18 -6.59 -13.88 -4.96
C PHE A 18 -7.15 -13.68 -3.55
N GLN A 19 -8.39 -14.06 -3.24
CA GLN A 19 -9.02 -13.80 -1.93
C GLN A 19 -8.18 -14.28 -0.73
N HIS A 20 -7.53 -15.43 -0.87
CA HIS A 20 -6.68 -16.01 0.18
C HIS A 20 -5.19 -15.67 0.03
N SER A 21 -4.83 -14.84 -0.95
CA SER A 21 -3.44 -14.42 -1.18
C SER A 21 -3.11 -13.15 -0.41
N SER A 22 -2.03 -13.18 0.36
CA SER A 22 -1.43 -11.98 0.95
C SER A 22 -1.01 -10.99 -0.15
N VAL A 23 -1.20 -9.70 0.10
CA VAL A 23 -0.85 -8.63 -0.87
C VAL A 23 0.31 -7.83 -0.34
N ILE A 24 1.31 -7.58 -1.20
CA ILE A 24 2.39 -6.64 -0.92
C ILE A 24 2.22 -5.44 -1.86
N LEU A 25 1.95 -4.27 -1.31
CA LEU A 25 1.77 -3.01 -2.02
C LEU A 25 3.05 -2.17 -1.94
N PHE A 26 3.72 -2.01 -3.07
CA PHE A 26 4.86 -1.09 -3.19
C PHE A 26 4.41 0.28 -3.72
N LEU A 27 4.52 1.29 -2.86
CA LEU A 27 4.35 2.70 -3.23
C LEU A 27 5.72 3.25 -3.63
N ASN A 28 6.06 3.03 -4.90
CA ASN A 28 7.34 3.43 -5.47
C ASN A 28 7.39 4.95 -5.75
N LYS A 29 8.60 5.47 -5.93
CA LYS A 29 8.93 6.87 -6.24
C LYS A 29 8.69 7.83 -5.06
N LYS A 30 8.97 7.38 -3.82
CA LYS A 30 8.88 8.24 -2.62
C LYS A 30 9.74 9.50 -2.73
N ASP A 31 10.90 9.38 -3.36
CA ASP A 31 11.84 10.46 -3.69
C ASP A 31 11.22 11.52 -4.61
N LEU A 32 10.52 11.10 -5.66
CA LEU A 32 9.84 12.05 -6.56
C LEU A 32 8.61 12.68 -5.91
N LEU A 33 7.96 12.00 -4.97
CA LEU A 33 6.86 12.58 -4.19
C LEU A 33 7.40 13.66 -3.25
N GLU A 34 8.50 13.40 -2.57
CA GLU A 34 9.21 14.34 -1.69
C GLU A 34 9.62 15.61 -2.43
N GLU A 35 10.08 15.50 -3.67
CA GLU A 35 10.39 16.67 -4.50
C GLU A 35 9.13 17.43 -4.93
N LYS A 36 8.12 16.72 -5.46
CA LYS A 36 6.93 17.34 -6.06
C LYS A 36 6.03 18.04 -5.08
N ILE A 37 5.91 17.52 -3.86
CA ILE A 37 5.02 18.09 -2.84
C ILE A 37 5.42 19.52 -2.44
N MET A 38 6.67 19.92 -2.73
CA MET A 38 7.18 21.25 -2.44
C MET A 38 6.55 22.35 -3.31
N TYR A 39 6.11 22.03 -4.52
CA TYR A 39 5.57 22.99 -5.48
C TYR A 39 4.20 22.62 -6.05
N SER A 40 3.75 21.38 -5.84
CA SER A 40 2.46 20.88 -6.30
C SER A 40 1.67 20.33 -5.13
N HIS A 41 0.47 20.87 -4.89
CA HIS A 41 -0.32 20.49 -3.73
C HIS A 41 -1.21 19.28 -4.04
N LEU A 42 -1.31 18.35 -3.09
CA LEU A 42 -2.06 17.11 -3.34
C LEU A 42 -3.57 17.34 -3.49
N VAL A 43 -4.12 18.39 -2.85
CA VAL A 43 -5.55 18.80 -2.98
C VAL A 43 -5.95 19.06 -4.43
N ASP A 44 -5.03 19.54 -5.25
CA ASP A 44 -5.32 19.90 -6.65
C ASP A 44 -5.68 18.65 -7.49
N TYR A 45 -5.34 17.45 -6.99
CA TYR A 45 -5.61 16.15 -7.62
C TYR A 45 -6.54 15.27 -6.77
N PHE A 46 -6.48 15.41 -5.45
CA PHE A 46 -7.28 14.70 -4.46
C PHE A 46 -7.96 15.71 -3.55
N PRO A 47 -9.14 16.25 -3.92
CA PRO A 47 -9.83 17.28 -3.14
C PRO A 47 -10.14 16.87 -1.70
N GLU A 48 -10.18 15.56 -1.43
CA GLU A 48 -10.39 14.99 -0.10
C GLU A 48 -9.13 14.96 0.80
N TYR A 49 -7.96 15.36 0.29
CA TYR A 49 -6.75 15.50 1.10
C TYR A 49 -6.85 16.72 2.00
N ASP A 50 -6.77 16.53 3.31
CA ASP A 50 -6.83 17.58 4.33
C ASP A 50 -5.48 17.86 5.01
N GLY A 51 -4.42 17.19 4.55
CA GLY A 51 -3.08 17.32 5.11
C GLY A 51 -2.38 18.64 4.74
N PRO A 52 -1.29 18.98 5.45
CA PRO A 52 -0.55 20.21 5.20
C PRO A 52 0.16 20.23 3.84
N LYS A 53 0.43 21.44 3.35
CA LYS A 53 1.27 21.66 2.15
C LYS A 53 2.70 21.24 2.45
N GLN A 54 3.42 20.78 1.42
CA GLN A 54 4.86 20.49 1.49
C GLN A 54 5.25 19.39 2.51
N ASP A 55 4.28 18.59 2.97
CA ASP A 55 4.50 17.48 3.89
C ASP A 55 4.42 16.15 3.13
N HIS A 56 5.58 15.61 2.78
CA HIS A 56 5.69 14.34 2.07
C HIS A 56 5.24 13.15 2.92
N ILE A 57 5.34 13.23 4.26
CA ILE A 57 4.95 12.15 5.17
C ILE A 57 3.42 12.04 5.18
N ARG A 58 2.72 13.17 5.31
CA ARG A 58 1.25 13.18 5.25
C ARG A 58 0.73 12.83 3.85
N ALA A 59 1.40 13.32 2.81
CA ALA A 59 1.04 13.00 1.43
C ALA A 59 1.15 11.48 1.14
N ARG A 60 2.25 10.84 1.53
CA ARG A 60 2.46 9.40 1.27
C ARG A 60 1.50 8.54 2.10
N GLU A 61 1.21 8.91 3.34
CA GLU A 61 0.23 8.23 4.20
C GLU A 61 -1.18 8.33 3.62
N PHE A 62 -1.57 9.51 3.14
CA PHE A 62 -2.84 9.69 2.45
C PHE A 62 -2.93 8.81 1.19
N ILE A 63 -1.89 8.82 0.35
CA ILE A 63 -1.86 7.97 -0.86
C ILE A 63 -2.00 6.50 -0.46
N LEU A 64 -1.31 6.04 0.57
CA LEU A 64 -1.48 4.67 1.08
C LEU A 64 -2.94 4.38 1.45
N GLN A 65 -3.61 5.28 2.18
CA GLN A 65 -5.02 5.13 2.54
C GLN A 65 -5.93 5.08 1.30
N VAL A 66 -5.62 5.84 0.25
CA VAL A 66 -6.37 5.79 -1.02
C VAL A 66 -6.35 4.37 -1.63
N TYR A 67 -5.21 3.66 -1.56
CA TYR A 67 -5.14 2.27 -2.02
C TYR A 67 -5.81 1.30 -1.06
N LEU A 68 -5.55 1.41 0.26
CA LEU A 68 -6.10 0.47 1.24
C LEU A 68 -7.63 0.51 1.31
N LYS A 69 -8.26 1.65 1.02
CA LYS A 69 -9.73 1.78 0.90
C LYS A 69 -10.34 0.91 -0.21
N GLU A 70 -9.56 0.48 -1.20
CA GLU A 70 -10.04 -0.41 -2.25
C GLU A 70 -10.03 -1.88 -1.83
N ASN A 71 -9.46 -2.22 -0.65
CA ASN A 71 -9.52 -3.56 -0.09
C ASN A 71 -10.93 -3.86 0.44
N PRO A 72 -11.68 -4.81 -0.15
CA PRO A 72 -13.02 -5.14 0.32
C PRO A 72 -13.03 -5.96 1.61
N ASP A 73 -11.90 -6.56 1.98
CA ASP A 73 -11.77 -7.47 3.11
C ASP A 73 -10.80 -6.90 4.16
N PRO A 74 -11.28 -6.39 5.30
CA PRO A 74 -10.42 -5.83 6.34
C PRO A 74 -9.55 -6.90 7.03
N GLU A 75 -9.89 -8.19 6.95
CA GLU A 75 -9.05 -9.27 7.50
C GLU A 75 -7.89 -9.63 6.57
N ARG A 76 -8.00 -9.29 5.27
CA ARG A 76 -6.95 -9.55 4.30
C ARG A 76 -5.76 -8.60 4.54
N MET A 77 -4.64 -9.18 4.96
CA MET A 77 -3.42 -8.42 5.19
C MET A 77 -2.85 -7.84 3.90
N CYS A 78 -2.69 -6.51 3.88
CA CYS A 78 -2.00 -5.76 2.85
C CYS A 78 -0.72 -5.15 3.42
N TYR A 79 0.43 -5.72 3.08
CA TYR A 79 1.74 -5.21 3.49
C TYR A 79 2.13 -4.06 2.59
N SER A 80 2.20 -2.84 3.11
CA SER A 80 2.58 -1.67 2.32
C SER A 80 4.00 -1.21 2.62
N HIS A 81 4.71 -0.76 1.59
CA HIS A 81 6.03 -0.14 1.75
C HIS A 81 6.27 1.01 0.77
N PHE A 82 6.94 2.05 1.25
CA PHE A 82 7.36 3.19 0.44
C PHE A 82 8.78 2.95 -0.09
N THR A 83 8.91 2.77 -1.40
CA THR A 83 10.20 2.48 -2.05
C THR A 83 10.65 3.63 -2.94
N ALA A 84 11.96 3.74 -3.13
CA ALA A 84 12.56 4.42 -4.27
C ALA A 84 13.14 3.35 -5.20
N ALA A 85 13.25 3.60 -6.50
CA ALA A 85 13.78 2.61 -7.44
C ALA A 85 15.25 2.21 -7.15
N THR A 86 15.96 3.04 -6.39
CA THR A 86 17.33 2.80 -5.89
C THR A 86 17.38 2.01 -4.57
N ASP A 87 16.24 1.83 -3.92
CA ASP A 87 16.09 1.14 -2.64
C ASP A 87 15.94 -0.38 -2.90
N THR A 88 17.00 -1.13 -2.64
CA THR A 88 17.09 -2.57 -2.97
C THR A 88 16.60 -3.48 -1.84
N GLU A 89 15.97 -2.94 -0.79
CA GLU A 89 15.50 -3.71 0.38
C GLU A 89 14.19 -4.50 0.17
N ASN A 90 13.80 -4.79 -1.08
CA ASN A 90 12.57 -5.52 -1.40
C ASN A 90 12.52 -6.93 -0.79
N ILE A 91 13.66 -7.60 -0.66
CA ILE A 91 13.71 -9.00 -0.22
C ILE A 91 13.29 -9.17 1.25
N LYS A 92 13.65 -8.24 2.13
CA LYS A 92 13.29 -8.29 3.56
C LYS A 92 11.77 -8.28 3.74
N LEU A 93 11.07 -7.48 2.93
CA LEU A 93 9.62 -7.33 2.98
C LEU A 93 8.89 -8.58 2.51
N VAL A 94 9.38 -9.18 1.41
CA VAL A 94 8.85 -10.46 0.93
C VAL A 94 9.01 -11.52 2.01
N PHE A 95 10.17 -11.60 2.66
CA PHE A 95 10.38 -12.53 3.77
C PHE A 95 9.46 -12.27 4.98
N CYS A 96 9.26 -11.00 5.37
CA CYS A 96 8.31 -10.65 6.44
C CYS A 96 6.88 -11.09 6.11
N ALA A 97 6.40 -10.76 4.91
CA ALA A 97 5.04 -11.13 4.47
C ALA A 97 4.85 -12.65 4.41
N VAL A 98 5.85 -13.39 3.91
CA VAL A 98 5.82 -14.86 3.88
C VAL A 98 5.79 -15.45 5.28
N LYS A 99 6.67 -14.97 6.18
CA LYS A 99 6.73 -15.44 7.57
C LYS A 99 5.40 -15.23 8.29
N ASP A 100 4.80 -14.05 8.16
CA ASP A 100 3.54 -13.74 8.81
C ASP A 100 2.37 -14.52 8.22
N THR A 101 2.36 -14.76 6.90
CA THR A 101 1.34 -15.61 6.25
C THR A 101 1.40 -17.05 6.77
N ILE A 102 2.61 -17.61 6.90
CA ILE A 102 2.81 -18.96 7.47
C ILE A 102 2.35 -18.98 8.95
N MET A 103 2.72 -17.96 9.72
CA MET A 103 2.37 -17.87 11.13
C MET A 103 0.86 -17.72 11.34
N GLN A 104 0.17 -16.92 10.53
CA GLN A 104 -1.28 -16.79 10.57
C GLN A 104 -2.00 -18.09 10.16
N SER A 105 -1.49 -18.78 9.13
CA SER A 105 -2.03 -20.08 8.74
C SER A 105 -1.92 -21.09 9.89
N ALA A 106 -0.76 -21.15 10.55
CA ALA A 106 -0.55 -22.02 11.70
C ALA A 106 -1.47 -21.66 12.88
N LEU A 107 -1.58 -20.37 13.23
CA LEU A 107 -2.46 -19.93 14.32
C LEU A 107 -3.93 -20.29 14.08
N LYS A 108 -4.41 -20.15 12.83
CA LYS A 108 -5.76 -20.57 12.43
C LYS A 108 -5.94 -22.09 12.51
N GLU A 109 -4.94 -22.87 12.12
CA GLU A 109 -4.96 -24.33 12.19
C GLU A 109 -5.04 -24.85 13.64
N PHE A 110 -4.42 -24.14 14.59
CA PHE A 110 -4.41 -24.51 16.00
C PHE A 110 -5.54 -23.88 16.84
N ASN A 111 -6.51 -23.17 16.24
CA ASN A 111 -7.59 -22.43 16.93
C ASN A 111 -7.06 -21.49 18.05
N LEU A 112 -5.89 -20.89 17.84
CA LEU A 112 -5.25 -19.97 18.80
C LEU A 112 -5.56 -18.49 18.51
N ALA A 113 -6.44 -18.21 17.53
CA ALA A 113 -6.83 -16.87 17.08
C ALA A 113 -8.36 -16.75 16.98
#